data_AF-A0A846X9A7-F1
#
_entry.id   AF-A0A846X9A7-F1
#
_cell.length_a   1.000
_cell.length_b   1.000
_cell.length_c   1.000
_cell.angle_alpha   90.00
_cell.angle_beta   90.00
_cell.angle_gamma   90.00
#
_symmetry.space_group_name_H-M   'P 1'
#
loop_
_entity.id
_entity.type
_entity.pdbx_description
1 polymer ?
#
loop_
_entity_poly.entity_id
_entity_poly.type
_entity_poly.pdbx_seq_one_letter_code
_entity_poly.pdbx_strand_id
1 'polypeptide(L)'
;MTFSIVACDPETGAWGVGAASKYLAVGSMVPAARADAGALATQAYTNASFRPLGLSALREGRSAGETLDALLSQDSGRAARQVGIVDGRGRSALWTGSDCSTYAGGARGDGYVVLGNLLTGPQVITAMENAWTGGDPEQSLAHRLWAVLRAGEEAGGDRRGRQSAAILVARRGSDYILGTDIEIDLRVDDHDFPLTELGRLLELRYGAPP
;
A
#
# COMPACT_ATOMS: atom_id res chain seq x y z
N MET A 1 -10.84 0.10 7.80
CA MET A 1 -11.52 -0.84 6.90
C MET A 1 -11.16 -0.46 5.49
N THR A 2 -10.20 -1.22 4.98
CA THR A 2 -9.21 -0.76 4.01
C THR A 2 -8.52 -2.00 3.46
N PHE A 3 -8.23 -2.03 2.16
CA PHE A 3 -7.28 -2.95 1.58
C PHE A 3 -6.18 -2.17 0.87
N SER A 4 -4.96 -2.70 0.96
CA SER A 4 -3.76 -2.04 0.49
C SER A 4 -2.76 -3.05 -0.05
N ILE A 5 -1.85 -2.54 -0.88
CA ILE A 5 -0.63 -3.23 -1.28
C ILE A 5 0.56 -2.32 -1.01
N VAL A 6 1.61 -2.87 -0.41
CA VAL A 6 2.92 -2.26 -0.28
C VAL A 6 3.85 -3.06 -1.18
N ALA A 7 4.59 -2.42 -2.07
CA ALA A 7 5.49 -3.14 -2.94
C ALA A 7 6.71 -2.31 -3.36
N CYS A 8 7.71 -2.99 -3.89
CA CYS A 8 8.83 -2.37 -4.58
C CYS A 8 9.02 -2.96 -5.97
N ASP A 9 9.68 -2.19 -6.81
CA ASP A 9 10.28 -2.64 -8.05
C ASP A 9 11.81 -2.46 -7.93
N PRO A 10 12.56 -3.55 -7.68
CA PRO A 10 14.01 -3.50 -7.52
C PRO A 10 14.76 -3.06 -8.78
N GLU A 11 14.20 -3.28 -9.97
CA GLU A 11 14.88 -2.95 -11.23
C GLU A 11 14.91 -1.43 -11.44
N THR A 12 13.79 -0.76 -11.13
CA THR A 12 13.68 0.70 -11.23
C THR A 12 14.07 1.42 -9.94
N GLY A 13 14.21 0.71 -8.83
CA GLY A 13 14.43 1.30 -7.50
C GLY A 13 13.23 2.11 -7.02
N ALA A 14 12.02 1.64 -7.31
CA ALA A 14 10.78 2.27 -6.88
C ALA A 14 10.16 1.55 -5.67
N TRP A 15 9.58 2.33 -4.76
CA TRP A 15 8.77 1.82 -3.65
C TRP A 15 7.42 2.50 -3.65
N GLY A 16 6.36 1.74 -3.40
CA GLY A 16 5.02 2.31 -3.45
C GLY A 16 4.00 1.60 -2.59
N VAL A 17 2.90 2.30 -2.38
CA VAL A 17 1.74 1.84 -1.64
C VAL A 17 0.48 2.24 -2.40
N GLY A 18 -0.38 1.27 -2.64
CA GLY A 18 -1.76 1.48 -3.07
C GLY A 18 -2.71 1.20 -1.90
N ALA A 19 -3.77 2.01 -1.74
CA ALA A 19 -4.80 1.80 -0.72
C ALA A 19 -6.19 2.19 -1.23
N ALA A 20 -7.23 1.47 -0.79
CA ALA A 20 -8.63 1.78 -1.06
C ALA A 20 -9.53 1.50 0.15
N SER A 21 -10.61 2.27 0.32
CA SER A 21 -11.47 2.21 1.52
C SER A 21 -12.85 2.85 1.31
N LYS A 22 -13.87 2.41 2.06
CA LYS A 22 -15.06 3.21 2.41
C LYS A 22 -14.77 4.13 3.60
N TYR A 23 -13.82 5.04 3.40
CA TYR A 23 -13.46 6.09 4.35
C TYR A 23 -12.95 7.29 3.54
N LEU A 24 -13.17 8.52 4.03
CA LEU A 24 -12.74 9.73 3.35
C LEU A 24 -11.20 9.83 3.32
N ALA A 25 -10.63 10.11 2.14
CA ALA A 25 -9.21 10.45 2.00
C ALA A 25 -8.19 9.45 2.56
N VAL A 26 -8.34 8.15 2.24
CA VAL A 26 -7.43 7.08 2.71
C VAL A 26 -5.94 7.36 2.42
N GLY A 27 -5.65 8.06 1.32
CA GLY A 27 -4.30 8.42 0.89
C GLY A 27 -3.56 9.35 1.85
N SER A 28 -4.28 10.11 2.68
CA SER A 28 -3.65 10.98 3.69
C SER A 28 -3.11 10.21 4.89
N MET A 29 -3.60 8.99 5.14
CA MET A 29 -3.36 8.25 6.38
C MET A 29 -2.58 6.95 6.21
N VAL A 30 -2.86 6.18 5.15
CA VAL A 30 -2.35 4.80 5.04
C VAL A 30 -0.99 4.74 4.34
N PRO A 31 -0.81 5.34 3.15
CA PRO A 31 0.43 5.21 2.37
C PRO A 31 1.62 5.95 2.97
N ALA A 32 2.78 5.30 2.98
CA ALA A 32 4.07 5.92 3.23
C ALA A 32 5.16 5.24 2.38
N ALA A 33 5.92 6.03 1.63
CA ALA A 33 7.03 5.54 0.82
C ALA A 33 8.14 6.58 0.75
N ARG A 34 9.39 6.12 0.67
CA ARG A 34 10.56 6.96 0.37
C ARG A 34 11.54 6.17 -0.48
N ALA A 35 12.07 6.83 -1.50
CA ALA A 35 13.04 6.25 -2.44
C ALA A 35 14.37 5.85 -1.79
N ASP A 36 14.71 6.41 -0.63
CA ASP A 36 15.94 6.12 0.12
C ASP A 36 15.73 5.16 1.30
N ALA A 37 14.54 4.58 1.47
CA ALA A 37 14.22 3.78 2.64
C ALA A 37 13.41 2.52 2.34
N GLY A 38 12.24 2.67 1.70
CA GLY A 38 11.24 1.61 1.57
C GLY A 38 9.82 2.15 1.57
N ALA A 39 8.85 1.25 1.77
CA ALA A 39 7.44 1.60 1.86
C ALA A 39 6.73 0.85 2.99
N LEU A 40 5.68 1.46 3.53
CA LEU A 40 4.80 0.85 4.52
C LEU A 40 3.37 1.36 4.42
N ALA A 41 2.43 0.50 4.80
CA ALA A 41 1.03 0.83 5.02
C ALA A 41 0.68 0.57 6.49
N THR A 42 0.06 1.54 7.15
CA THR A 42 -0.58 1.36 8.47
C THR A 42 -2.08 1.63 8.36
N GLN A 43 -2.89 0.67 8.80
CA GLN A 43 -4.34 0.71 8.65
C GLN A 43 -5.08 0.02 9.81
N ALA A 44 -6.38 -0.22 9.63
CA ALA A 44 -7.34 -0.58 10.67
C ALA A 44 -7.52 0.57 11.67
N TYR A 45 -7.20 0.40 12.95
CA TYR A 45 -7.15 1.52 13.88
C TYR A 45 -5.80 2.24 13.73
N THR A 46 -5.67 2.98 12.62
CA THR A 46 -4.40 3.53 12.12
C THR A 46 -3.62 4.31 13.17
N ASN A 47 -2.33 4.04 13.26
CA ASN A 47 -1.39 4.83 14.06
C ASN A 47 -0.51 5.65 13.12
N ALA A 48 -0.84 6.92 12.92
CA ALA A 48 -0.16 7.80 11.96
C ALA A 48 1.35 7.96 12.25
N SER A 49 1.78 7.78 13.51
CA SER A 49 3.20 7.85 13.88
C SER A 49 4.06 6.75 13.25
N PHE A 50 3.46 5.62 12.85
CA PHE A 50 4.21 4.51 12.23
C PHE A 50 4.82 4.91 10.89
N ARG A 51 4.25 5.90 10.20
CA ARG A 51 4.76 6.39 8.91
C ARG A 51 6.16 7.02 9.06
N PRO A 52 6.34 8.14 9.78
CA PRO A 52 7.66 8.74 9.93
C PRO A 52 8.63 7.83 10.69
N LEU A 53 8.18 7.12 11.73
CA LEU A 53 9.05 6.25 12.53
C LEU A 53 9.54 5.04 11.72
N GLY A 54 8.64 4.37 11.00
CA GLY A 54 8.98 3.21 10.17
C GLY A 54 9.89 3.60 9.01
N LEU A 55 9.58 4.70 8.30
CA LEU A 55 10.44 5.18 7.23
C LEU A 55 11.84 5.59 7.72
N SER A 56 11.97 6.17 8.93
CA SER A 56 13.29 6.49 9.50
C SER A 56 14.08 5.21 9.80
N ALA A 57 13.44 4.23 10.44
CA ALA A 57 14.06 2.94 10.76
C ALA A 57 14.54 2.19 9.49
N LEU A 58 13.72 2.18 8.44
CA LEU A 58 14.10 1.59 7.15
C LEU A 58 15.28 2.32 6.52
N ARG A 59 15.30 3.65 6.56
CA ARG A 59 16.41 4.47 6.05
C ARG A 59 17.72 4.22 6.80
N GLU A 60 17.63 3.93 8.10
CA GLU A 60 18.77 3.51 8.93
C GLU A 60 19.26 2.08 8.63
N GLY A 61 18.62 1.38 7.69
CA GLY A 61 19.02 0.06 7.23
C GLY A 61 18.38 -1.11 7.98
N ARG A 62 17.42 -0.84 8.88
CA ARG A 62 16.64 -1.91 9.52
C ARG A 62 15.82 -2.67 8.48
N SER A 63 15.67 -3.97 8.71
CA SER A 63 14.78 -4.79 7.90
C SER A 63 13.31 -4.46 8.12
N ALA A 64 12.46 -4.92 7.20
CA ALA A 64 11.01 -4.82 7.36
C ALA A 64 10.53 -5.48 8.67
N GLY A 65 11.10 -6.63 9.05
CA GLY A 65 10.78 -7.33 10.30
C GLY A 65 11.21 -6.56 11.54
N GLU A 66 12.47 -6.14 11.61
CA GLU A 66 12.99 -5.35 12.75
C GLU A 66 12.24 -4.02 12.91
N THR A 67 11.87 -3.39 11.79
CA THR A 67 11.05 -2.17 11.80
C THR A 67 9.66 -2.45 12.34
N LEU A 68 9.00 -3.51 11.88
CA LEU A 68 7.68 -3.90 12.34
C LEU A 68 7.68 -4.19 13.85
N ASP A 69 8.63 -4.98 14.33
CA ASP A 69 8.76 -5.33 15.75
C ASP A 69 8.99 -4.08 16.61
N ALA A 70 9.86 -3.17 16.15
CA ALA A 70 10.12 -1.91 16.84
C ALA A 70 8.85 -1.04 16.95
N LEU A 71 8.07 -0.92 15.87
CA LEU A 71 6.83 -0.16 15.86
C LEU A 71 5.77 -0.76 16.80
N LEU A 72 5.61 -2.09 16.76
CA LEU A 72 4.57 -2.78 17.53
C LEU A 72 4.91 -2.92 19.02
N SER A 73 6.19 -3.04 19.38
CA SER A 73 6.63 -3.15 20.78
C SER A 73 6.30 -1.91 21.61
N GLN A 74 6.18 -0.74 20.95
CA GLN A 74 5.86 0.54 21.57
C GLN A 74 4.36 0.88 21.51
N ASP A 75 3.53 0.07 20.85
CA ASP A 75 2.10 0.35 20.63
C ASP A 75 1.22 -0.59 21.46
N SER A 76 0.70 -0.09 22.59
CA SER A 76 -0.25 -0.84 23.44
C SER A 76 -1.53 -1.24 22.68
N GLY A 77 -1.88 -0.52 21.61
CA GLY A 77 -3.03 -0.82 20.75
C GLY A 77 -2.69 -1.71 19.55
N ARG A 78 -1.52 -2.36 19.52
CA ARG A 78 -1.07 -3.25 18.41
C ARG A 78 -2.11 -4.28 17.96
N ALA A 79 -2.96 -4.76 18.87
CA ALA A 79 -4.01 -5.74 18.58
C ALA A 79 -5.08 -5.19 17.62
N ALA A 80 -5.27 -3.87 17.55
CA ALA A 80 -6.19 -3.21 16.63
C ALA A 80 -5.50 -2.64 15.36
N ARG A 81 -4.20 -2.89 15.19
CA ARG A 81 -3.41 -2.40 14.05
C ARG A 81 -3.31 -3.44 12.96
N GLN A 82 -3.19 -2.96 11.72
CA GLN A 82 -2.71 -3.76 10.60
C GLN A 82 -1.60 -2.99 9.89
N VAL A 83 -0.47 -3.67 9.62
CA VAL A 83 0.74 -3.03 9.08
C VAL A 83 1.38 -3.93 8.04
N GLY A 84 1.73 -3.38 6.87
CA GLY A 84 2.55 -4.03 5.85
C GLY A 84 3.78 -3.17 5.58
N ILE A 85 4.95 -3.80 5.42
CA ILE A 85 6.23 -3.11 5.20
C ILE A 85 7.03 -3.85 4.12
N VAL A 86 7.65 -3.10 3.22
CA VAL A 86 8.70 -3.55 2.31
C VAL A 86 9.91 -2.65 2.48
N ASP A 87 11.05 -3.24 2.83
CA ASP A 87 12.29 -2.47 3.08
C ASP A 87 13.06 -2.14 1.80
N GLY A 88 14.15 -1.36 1.96
CA GLY A 88 15.02 -0.95 0.86
C GLY A 88 15.77 -2.10 0.16
N ARG A 89 15.64 -3.34 0.63
CA ARG A 89 16.18 -4.56 -0.01
C ARG A 89 15.07 -5.49 -0.50
N GLY A 90 13.81 -5.04 -0.49
CA GLY A 90 12.66 -5.83 -0.92
C GLY A 90 12.21 -6.91 0.06
N ARG A 91 12.73 -6.96 1.29
CA ARG A 91 12.21 -7.90 2.31
C ARG A 91 10.89 -7.37 2.85
N SER A 92 9.95 -8.28 3.11
CA SER A 92 8.58 -7.93 3.50
C SER A 92 8.22 -8.39 4.92
N ALA A 93 7.36 -7.60 5.60
CA ALA A 93 6.79 -7.94 6.90
C ALA A 93 5.31 -7.53 6.98
N LEU A 94 4.50 -8.33 7.67
CA LEU A 94 3.06 -8.16 7.78
C LEU A 94 2.61 -8.43 9.22
N TRP A 95 1.75 -7.55 9.74
CA TRP A 95 1.03 -7.72 11.00
C TRP A 95 -0.47 -7.51 10.81
N THR A 96 -1.28 -8.42 11.33
CA THR A 96 -2.72 -8.24 11.50
C THR A 96 -3.04 -8.53 12.96
N GLY A 97 -3.37 -7.50 13.73
CA GLY A 97 -3.72 -7.66 15.13
C GLY A 97 -5.05 -8.42 15.31
N SER A 98 -5.18 -9.12 16.43
CA SER A 98 -6.33 -9.98 16.76
C SER A 98 -7.67 -9.25 16.81
N ASP A 99 -7.66 -7.95 17.05
CA ASP A 99 -8.85 -7.12 17.23
C ASP A 99 -9.24 -6.41 15.92
N CYS A 100 -8.52 -6.67 14.82
CA CYS A 100 -8.91 -6.21 13.50
C CYS A 100 -10.23 -6.86 13.09
N SER A 101 -11.20 -6.03 12.71
CA SER A 101 -12.53 -6.52 12.42
C SER A 101 -12.59 -7.40 11.16
N THR A 102 -13.30 -8.53 11.27
CA THR A 102 -13.31 -9.62 10.28
C THR A 102 -14.11 -9.27 9.00
N TYR A 103 -13.67 -9.69 7.81
CA TYR A 103 -12.45 -10.45 7.53
C TYR A 103 -11.21 -9.53 7.55
N ALA A 104 -10.16 -9.96 8.24
CA ALA A 104 -8.87 -9.29 8.28
C ALA A 104 -7.75 -10.30 8.03
N GLY A 105 -6.84 -9.96 7.13
CA GLY A 105 -5.74 -10.82 6.75
C GLY A 105 -4.81 -10.16 5.74
N GLY A 106 -3.89 -10.92 5.20
CA GLY A 106 -2.94 -10.48 4.20
C GLY A 106 -2.05 -11.61 3.72
N ALA A 107 -1.29 -11.32 2.69
CA ALA A 107 -0.30 -12.20 2.09
C ALA A 107 0.99 -11.40 1.81
N ARG A 108 2.13 -12.08 1.78
CA ARG A 108 3.43 -11.45 1.52
C ARG A 108 4.35 -12.39 0.77
N GLY A 109 5.22 -11.79 -0.04
CA GLY A 109 6.34 -12.48 -0.67
C GLY A 109 7.52 -11.54 -0.81
N ASP A 110 8.44 -11.87 -1.70
CA ASP A 110 9.59 -11.01 -1.98
C ASP A 110 9.11 -9.74 -2.68
N GLY A 111 9.45 -8.59 -2.11
CA GLY A 111 9.13 -7.27 -2.67
C GLY A 111 7.69 -6.79 -2.49
N TYR A 112 6.81 -7.51 -1.78
CA TYR A 112 5.42 -7.07 -1.60
C TYR A 112 4.72 -7.57 -0.33
N VAL A 113 3.68 -6.83 0.06
CA VAL A 113 2.67 -7.20 1.06
C VAL A 113 1.30 -6.74 0.58
N VAL A 114 0.34 -7.65 0.56
CA VAL A 114 -1.09 -7.38 0.39
C VAL A 114 -1.77 -7.54 1.75
N LEU A 115 -2.65 -6.60 2.12
CA LEU A 115 -3.31 -6.62 3.42
C LEU A 115 -4.67 -5.94 3.37
N GLY A 116 -5.61 -6.42 4.20
CA GLY A 116 -6.91 -5.79 4.33
C GLY A 116 -7.66 -6.19 5.59
N ASN A 117 -8.58 -5.31 6.02
CA ASN A 117 -9.46 -5.51 7.18
C ASN A 117 -10.89 -5.07 6.86
N LEU A 118 -11.85 -5.74 7.49
CA LEU A 118 -13.29 -5.68 7.18
C LEU A 118 -13.62 -5.94 5.70
N LEU A 119 -12.88 -6.87 5.12
CA LEU A 119 -13.13 -7.35 3.77
C LEU A 119 -14.39 -8.20 3.72
N THR A 120 -14.96 -8.33 2.52
CA THR A 120 -16.07 -9.26 2.25
C THR A 120 -15.66 -10.72 2.46
N GLY A 121 -14.38 -11.06 2.36
CA GLY A 121 -13.83 -12.36 2.72
C GLY A 121 -12.37 -12.56 2.28
N PRO A 122 -11.80 -13.77 2.50
CA PRO A 122 -10.40 -14.09 2.14
C PRO A 122 -10.12 -13.98 0.65
N GLN A 123 -11.12 -14.18 -0.22
CA GLN A 123 -10.98 -14.10 -1.67
C GLN A 123 -10.45 -12.75 -2.16
N VAL A 124 -10.68 -11.67 -1.40
CA VAL A 124 -10.15 -10.34 -1.72
C VAL A 124 -8.61 -10.34 -1.64
N ILE A 125 -8.03 -10.92 -0.58
CA ILE A 125 -6.57 -11.03 -0.43
C ILE A 125 -6.00 -11.93 -1.53
N THR A 126 -6.64 -13.07 -1.79
CA THR A 126 -6.21 -14.01 -2.85
C THR A 126 -6.22 -13.35 -4.23
N ALA A 127 -7.27 -12.60 -4.58
CA ALA A 127 -7.35 -11.90 -5.86
C ALA A 127 -6.26 -10.83 -6.01
N MET A 128 -6.02 -10.06 -4.95
CA MET A 128 -4.95 -9.06 -4.91
C MET A 128 -3.55 -9.68 -5.08
N GLU A 129 -3.28 -10.78 -4.38
CA GLU A 129 -2.00 -11.51 -4.48
C GLU A 129 -1.80 -12.12 -5.87
N ASN A 130 -2.85 -12.73 -6.44
CA ASN A 130 -2.82 -13.28 -7.79
C ASN A 130 -2.59 -12.18 -8.85
N ALA A 131 -3.20 -11.01 -8.68
CA ALA A 131 -2.99 -9.89 -9.58
C ALA A 131 -1.57 -9.33 -9.51
N TRP A 132 -0.94 -9.35 -8.32
CA TRP A 132 0.46 -8.94 -8.18
C TRP A 132 1.42 -9.94 -8.83
N THR A 133 1.23 -11.23 -8.54
CA THR A 133 2.12 -12.31 -8.99
C THR A 133 1.95 -12.67 -10.46
N GLY A 134 0.76 -12.49 -11.02
CA GLY A 134 0.47 -12.69 -12.44
C GLY A 134 0.53 -11.41 -13.28
N GLY A 135 0.87 -10.26 -12.69
CA GLY A 135 0.96 -8.98 -13.39
C GLY A 135 2.23 -8.88 -14.26
N ASP A 136 2.18 -8.03 -15.28
CA ASP A 136 3.33 -7.74 -16.15
C ASP A 136 4.39 -6.94 -15.38
N PRO A 137 5.62 -7.47 -15.20
CA PRO A 137 6.68 -6.74 -14.49
C PRO A 137 7.16 -5.49 -15.23
N GLU A 138 6.98 -5.41 -16.55
CA GLU A 138 7.40 -4.26 -17.37
C GLU A 138 6.48 -3.04 -17.19
N GLN A 139 5.28 -3.24 -16.64
CA GLN A 139 4.40 -2.14 -16.29
C GLN A 139 4.98 -1.35 -15.11
N SER A 140 4.84 -0.02 -15.18
CA SER A 140 5.23 0.86 -14.07
C SER A 140 4.63 0.37 -12.74
N LEU A 141 5.37 0.54 -11.64
CA LEU A 141 4.91 0.14 -10.30
C LEU A 141 3.53 0.71 -9.97
N ALA A 142 3.22 1.95 -10.39
CA ALA A 142 1.91 2.57 -10.17
C ALA A 142 0.75 1.80 -10.83
N HIS A 143 0.89 1.37 -12.08
CA HIS A 143 -0.12 0.56 -12.78
C HIS A 143 -0.30 -0.81 -12.12
N ARG A 144 0.79 -1.46 -11.70
CA ARG A 144 0.74 -2.75 -11.00
C ARG A 144 0.02 -2.64 -9.66
N LEU A 145 0.30 -1.59 -8.87
CA LEU A 145 -0.41 -1.30 -7.61
C LEU A 145 -1.91 -1.07 -7.86
N TRP A 146 -2.26 -0.32 -8.91
CA TRP A 146 -3.66 -0.10 -9.29
C TRP A 146 -4.38 -1.39 -9.68
N ALA A 147 -3.74 -2.23 -10.51
CA ALA A 147 -4.29 -3.52 -10.95
C ALA A 147 -4.60 -4.44 -9.75
N VAL A 148 -3.71 -4.47 -8.77
CA VAL A 148 -3.93 -5.22 -7.52
C VAL A 148 -5.14 -4.69 -6.76
N LEU A 149 -5.26 -3.37 -6.58
CA LEU A 149 -6.43 -2.80 -5.90
C LEU A 149 -7.73 -3.10 -6.67
N ARG A 150 -7.72 -3.01 -8.00
CA ARG A 150 -8.88 -3.36 -8.84
C ARG A 150 -9.30 -4.81 -8.64
N ALA A 151 -8.36 -5.75 -8.67
CA ALA A 151 -8.66 -7.16 -8.44
C ALA A 151 -9.27 -7.40 -7.04
N GLY A 152 -8.77 -6.69 -6.03
CA GLY A 152 -9.35 -6.71 -4.68
C GLY A 152 -10.79 -6.21 -4.64
N GLU A 153 -11.07 -5.09 -5.32
CA GLU A 153 -12.42 -4.52 -5.41
C GLU A 153 -13.39 -5.45 -6.16
N GLU A 154 -12.97 -6.04 -7.27
CA GLU A 154 -13.76 -6.99 -8.07
C GLU A 154 -14.09 -8.27 -7.30
N ALA A 155 -13.16 -8.75 -6.46
CA ALA A 155 -13.37 -9.87 -5.55
C ALA A 155 -14.28 -9.53 -4.34
N GLY A 156 -14.77 -8.29 -4.26
CA GLY A 156 -15.75 -7.82 -3.30
C GLY A 156 -15.24 -6.71 -2.38
N GLY A 157 -13.92 -6.49 -2.31
CA GLY A 157 -13.29 -5.39 -1.59
C GLY A 157 -13.79 -5.17 -0.15
N ASP A 158 -14.06 -3.90 0.14
CA ASP A 158 -14.55 -3.41 1.43
C ASP A 158 -16.04 -3.75 1.62
N ARG A 159 -16.43 -4.45 2.71
CA ARG A 159 -17.84 -4.85 2.93
C ARG A 159 -18.88 -3.72 3.05
N ARG A 160 -18.43 -2.46 3.15
CA ARG A 160 -19.24 -1.24 3.28
C ARG A 160 -19.38 -0.51 1.93
N GLY A 161 -18.66 -0.95 0.89
CA GLY A 161 -18.61 -0.31 -0.41
C GLY A 161 -17.32 0.49 -0.65
N ARG A 162 -17.40 1.56 -1.44
CA ARG A 162 -16.24 2.31 -1.93
C ARG A 162 -16.38 3.79 -1.63
N GLN A 163 -15.26 4.49 -1.39
CA GLN A 163 -15.26 5.94 -1.20
C GLN A 163 -13.94 6.60 -1.64
N SER A 164 -12.79 6.09 -1.22
CA SER A 164 -11.51 6.71 -1.56
C SER A 164 -10.46 5.68 -1.95
N ALA A 165 -9.48 6.14 -2.74
CA ALA A 165 -8.32 5.36 -3.13
C ALA A 165 -7.10 6.26 -3.38
N ALA A 166 -5.91 5.71 -3.22
CA ALA A 166 -4.67 6.42 -3.46
C ALA A 166 -3.54 5.49 -3.88
N ILE A 167 -2.62 6.01 -4.69
CA ILE A 167 -1.33 5.40 -5.01
C ILE A 167 -0.24 6.42 -4.74
N LEU A 168 0.75 6.00 -3.96
CA LEU A 168 1.99 6.73 -3.67
C LEU A 168 3.16 5.89 -4.18
N VAL A 169 4.01 6.45 -5.03
CA VAL A 169 5.26 5.83 -5.50
C VAL A 169 6.40 6.82 -5.32
N ALA A 170 7.47 6.37 -4.67
CA ALA A 170 8.70 7.10 -4.51
C ALA A 170 9.83 6.39 -5.27
N ARG A 171 10.56 7.14 -6.09
CA ARG A 171 11.72 6.67 -6.85
C ARG A 171 12.74 7.79 -6.95
N ARG A 172 14.02 7.46 -6.75
CA ARG A 172 15.09 8.46 -6.69
C ARG A 172 15.21 9.18 -8.04
N GLY A 173 15.26 10.51 -8.01
CA GLY A 173 15.40 11.36 -9.19
C GLY A 173 14.15 11.40 -10.09
N SER A 174 13.02 10.88 -9.64
CA SER A 174 11.77 10.86 -10.44
C SER A 174 11.09 12.23 -10.54
N ASP A 175 11.31 13.11 -9.57
CA ASP A 175 10.74 14.46 -9.53
C ASP A 175 11.88 15.49 -9.47
N TYR A 176 12.42 15.81 -10.64
CA TYR A 176 13.49 16.78 -10.79
C TYR A 176 13.03 18.23 -10.57
N ILE A 177 11.73 18.50 -10.66
CA ILE A 177 11.17 19.86 -10.58
C ILE A 177 11.05 20.27 -9.11
N LEU A 178 10.48 19.41 -8.26
CA LEU A 178 10.28 19.72 -6.84
C LEU A 178 11.34 19.07 -5.94
N GLY A 179 12.15 18.15 -6.47
CA GLY A 179 13.22 17.48 -5.73
C GLY A 179 12.73 16.56 -4.62
N THR A 180 11.52 16.00 -4.75
CA THR A 180 10.86 15.24 -3.67
C THR A 180 11.08 13.73 -3.74
N ASP A 181 11.65 13.22 -4.84
CA ASP A 181 11.71 11.79 -5.18
C ASP A 181 10.34 11.08 -5.21
N ILE A 182 9.24 11.84 -5.28
CA ILE A 182 7.88 11.32 -5.41
C ILE A 182 7.53 11.23 -6.90
N GLU A 183 7.47 10.01 -7.40
CA GLU A 183 7.08 9.76 -8.79
C GLU A 183 5.57 9.96 -8.96
N ILE A 184 4.78 9.38 -8.06
CA ILE A 184 3.31 9.41 -8.10
C ILE A 184 2.78 9.70 -6.69
N ASP A 185 1.90 10.68 -6.57
CA ASP A 185 0.99 10.83 -5.43
C ASP A 185 -0.37 11.21 -6.00
N LEU A 186 -1.17 10.18 -6.34
CA LEU A 186 -2.50 10.34 -6.89
C LEU A 186 -3.53 9.88 -5.87
N ARG A 187 -4.55 10.71 -5.66
CA ARG A 187 -5.58 10.50 -4.65
C ARG A 187 -6.95 10.82 -5.22
N VAL A 188 -7.90 9.94 -4.92
CA VAL A 188 -9.33 10.16 -5.08
C VAL A 188 -9.90 10.08 -3.68
N ASP A 189 -10.12 11.24 -3.06
CA ASP A 189 -10.43 11.32 -1.63
C ASP A 189 -11.91 11.04 -1.33
N ASP A 190 -12.82 11.23 -2.30
CA ASP A 190 -14.24 10.88 -2.24
C ASP A 190 -14.81 10.68 -3.65
N HIS A 191 -15.28 9.46 -3.95
CA HIS A 191 -15.95 9.10 -5.20
C HIS A 191 -16.68 7.76 -5.06
N ASP A 192 -17.75 7.54 -5.83
CA ASP A 192 -18.48 6.26 -5.85
C ASP A 192 -17.66 5.11 -6.47
N PHE A 193 -16.73 5.47 -7.36
CA PHE A 193 -15.84 4.57 -8.10
C PHE A 193 -14.38 5.07 -8.01
N PRO A 194 -13.76 5.05 -6.82
CA PRO A 194 -12.48 5.72 -6.62
C PRO A 194 -11.33 5.06 -7.38
N LEU A 195 -11.35 3.73 -7.55
CA LEU A 195 -10.32 3.02 -8.33
C LEU A 195 -10.47 3.23 -9.84
N THR A 196 -11.69 3.38 -10.35
CA THR A 196 -11.90 3.78 -11.75
C THR A 196 -11.32 5.16 -12.01
N GLU A 197 -11.61 6.11 -11.12
CA GLU A 197 -11.08 7.47 -11.24
C GLU A 197 -9.55 7.52 -11.07
N LEU A 198 -8.99 6.70 -10.17
CA LEU A 198 -7.55 6.58 -10.01
C LEU A 198 -6.87 6.02 -11.28
N GLY A 199 -7.53 5.08 -11.98
CA GLY A 199 -7.08 4.58 -13.28
C GLY A 199 -7.05 5.68 -14.35
N ARG A 200 -8.11 6.49 -14.42
CA ARG A 200 -8.18 7.66 -15.31
C ARG A 200 -7.06 8.67 -15.02
N LEU A 201 -6.73 8.90 -13.75
CA LEU A 201 -5.62 9.79 -13.35
C LEU A 201 -4.25 9.21 -13.75
N LEU A 202 -4.07 7.88 -13.66
CA LEU A 202 -2.85 7.21 -14.13
C LEU A 202 -2.69 7.33 -15.65
N GLU A 203 -3.76 7.16 -16.42
CA GLU A 203 -3.75 7.35 -17.87
C GLU A 203 -3.38 8.80 -18.26
N LEU A 204 -3.88 9.81 -17.53
CA LEU A 204 -3.47 11.18 -17.76
C LEU A 204 -1.98 11.42 -17.44
N ARG A 205 -1.42 10.66 -16.50
CA ARG A 205 -0.03 10.82 -16.07
C ARG A 205 0.96 10.09 -16.97
N TYR A 206 0.64 8.89 -17.42
CA TYR A 206 1.53 8.00 -18.17
C TYR A 206 1.16 7.84 -19.66
N GLY A 207 -0.02 8.30 -20.08
CA GLY A 207 -0.66 7.87 -21.33
C GLY A 207 -1.48 6.58 -21.11
N ALA A 208 -2.26 6.16 -22.11
CA ALA A 208 -2.94 4.87 -22.04
C ALA A 208 -1.88 3.74 -21.83
N PRO A 209 -2.15 2.73 -20.99
CA PRO A 209 -1.26 1.59 -20.87
C PRO A 209 -1.06 0.96 -22.27
N PRO A 210 0.16 0.48 -22.59
CA PRO A 210 0.41 -0.21 -23.86
C PRO A 210 -0.49 -1.43 -24.05
#